data_AF-A0A7W9NGE7-F1
#
_entry.id   AF-A0A7W9NGE7-F1
#
_cell.length_a   1.000
_cell.length_b   1.000
_cell.length_c   1.000
_cell.angle_alpha   90.00
_cell.angle_beta   90.00
_cell.angle_gamma   90.00
#
_symmetry.space_group_name_H-M   'P 1'
#
loop_
_entity.id
_entity.type
_entity.pdbx_description
1 polymer ?
#
loop_
_entity_poly.entity_id
_entity_poly.type
_entity_poly.pdbx_seq_one_letter_code
_entity_poly.pdbx_strand_id
1 'polypeptide(L)'
;MSEESAAKPRRRWLWVVAPAAIAIIVTAASLSVYLTERAQSQSQETLGDASRNDRVDVLFYVQKLDPVTQTLTAQVSVDPKGRFADADGFPAKDIVLHQDAVKGDTLTFKAGKNPTINDVQVLLSDGIITDYPFDSYGVDFAFYAESAGETAPLAVTFASGDTFFAIHPRDTKTDDGVLTFSADTSRTVGMFAFALFIMLFMWCLSIAAVIAATFAIAGRHGLLWPSMSFMGALLFALVPLRNAVPGSPPIGSVVDFAAFFIAEGLISLSLICTVVVGYRVELRKKAEAAA
;
A
#
# COMPACT_ATOMS: atom_id res chain seq x y z
N MET A 1 -36.65 35.21 47.97
CA MET A 1 -37.64 34.80 46.94
C MET A 1 -37.50 35.82 45.81
N SER A 2 -36.96 35.52 44.63
CA SER A 2 -36.92 34.23 43.93
C SER A 2 -35.67 34.13 43.05
N GLU A 3 -35.12 32.93 42.95
CA GLU A 3 -34.17 32.52 41.91
C GLU A 3 -34.83 32.58 40.53
N GLU A 4 -34.10 33.03 39.49
CA GLU A 4 -34.30 32.46 38.15
C GLU A 4 -33.02 32.53 37.27
N SER A 5 -32.37 31.36 37.18
CA SER A 5 -31.75 30.74 36.00
C SER A 5 -30.61 31.46 35.25
N ALA A 6 -29.38 31.19 35.70
CA ALA A 6 -28.18 31.34 34.89
C ALA A 6 -28.12 30.23 33.80
N ALA A 7 -28.36 30.60 32.54
CA ALA A 7 -28.20 29.71 31.40
C ALA A 7 -26.74 29.23 31.27
N LYS A 8 -26.51 27.92 31.44
CA LYS A 8 -25.18 27.28 31.48
C LYS A 8 -24.59 27.13 30.07
N PRO A 9 -23.49 27.83 29.69
CA PRO A 9 -22.90 27.69 28.36
C PRO A 9 -21.91 26.53 28.34
N ARG A 10 -22.37 25.27 28.40
CA ARG A 10 -21.46 24.11 28.59
C ARG A 10 -21.50 23.00 27.54
N ARG A 11 -22.02 23.24 26.34
CA ARG A 11 -22.01 22.20 25.29
C ARG A 11 -21.39 22.58 23.94
N ARG A 12 -21.27 23.87 23.57
CA ARG A 12 -20.70 24.27 22.27
C ARG A 12 -19.20 24.03 22.12
N TRP A 13 -18.41 24.17 23.19
CA TRP A 13 -16.96 23.97 23.12
C TRP A 13 -16.59 22.49 22.85
N LEU A 14 -17.39 21.54 23.34
CA LEU A 14 -17.21 20.10 23.09
C LEU A 14 -17.34 19.74 21.60
N TRP A 15 -18.17 20.47 20.82
CA TRP A 15 -18.30 20.26 19.37
C TRP A 15 -17.11 20.78 18.57
N VAL A 16 -16.25 21.61 19.16
CA VAL A 16 -15.03 22.15 18.50
C VAL A 16 -13.78 21.45 19.03
N VAL A 17 -13.73 21.17 20.34
CA VAL A 17 -12.59 20.51 20.99
C VAL A 17 -12.54 19.02 20.67
N ALA A 18 -13.68 18.34 20.56
CA ALA A 18 -13.69 16.92 20.18
C ALA A 18 -13.09 16.66 18.78
N PRO A 19 -13.50 17.36 17.69
CA PRO A 19 -12.89 17.14 16.38
C PRO A 19 -11.42 17.58 16.35
N ALA A 20 -11.04 18.64 17.06
CA ALA A 20 -9.64 19.05 17.17
C ALA A 20 -8.78 17.99 17.89
N ALA A 21 -9.28 17.42 19.00
CA ALA A 21 -8.60 16.34 19.71
C ALA A 21 -8.49 15.06 18.86
N ILE A 22 -9.56 14.71 18.13
CA ILE A 22 -9.55 13.58 17.18
C ILE A 22 -8.51 13.83 16.08
N ALA A 23 -8.48 15.03 15.50
CA ALA A 23 -7.50 15.38 14.47
C ALA A 23 -6.06 15.27 14.97
N ILE A 24 -5.79 15.71 16.21
CA ILE A 24 -4.47 15.57 16.84
C ILE A 24 -4.12 14.10 17.06
N ILE A 25 -5.06 13.29 17.59
CA ILE A 25 -4.84 11.85 17.81
C ILE A 25 -4.57 11.13 16.49
N VAL A 26 -5.35 11.40 15.44
CA VAL A 26 -5.16 10.81 14.11
C VAL A 26 -3.82 11.23 13.52
N THR A 27 -3.42 12.49 13.66
CA THR A 27 -2.13 12.98 13.19
C THR A 27 -0.98 12.31 13.94
N ALA A 28 -1.08 12.21 15.27
CA ALA A 28 -0.07 11.55 16.09
C ALA A 28 0.05 10.06 15.74
N ALA A 29 -1.07 9.35 15.57
CA ALA A 29 -1.09 7.95 15.16
C ALA A 29 -0.49 7.75 13.77
N SER A 30 -0.84 8.60 12.81
CA SER A 30 -0.27 8.60 11.46
C SER A 30 1.26 8.81 11.49
N LEU A 31 1.72 9.79 12.27
CA LEU A 31 3.15 10.05 12.43
C LEU A 31 3.87 8.89 13.13
N SER A 32 3.24 8.24 14.10
CA SER A 32 3.79 7.04 14.75
C SER A 32 3.97 5.90 13.75
N VAL A 33 2.97 5.61 12.91
CA VAL A 33 3.09 4.59 11.85
C VAL A 33 4.25 4.94 10.91
N TYR A 34 4.31 6.18 10.44
CA TYR A 34 5.41 6.64 9.58
C TYR A 34 6.79 6.45 10.22
N LEU A 35 6.95 6.79 11.50
CA LEU A 35 8.22 6.64 12.20
C LEU A 35 8.60 5.16 12.38
N THR A 36 7.63 4.29 12.65
CA THR A 36 7.84 2.83 12.75
C THR A 36 8.24 2.24 11.39
N GLU A 37 7.52 2.59 10.33
CA GLU A 37 7.85 2.12 8.98
C GLU A 37 9.22 2.60 8.53
N ARG A 38 9.57 3.86 8.79
CA ARG A 38 10.90 4.38 8.48
C ARG A 38 12.00 3.59 9.18
N ALA A 39 11.79 3.20 10.44
CA ALA A 39 12.76 2.39 11.18
C ALA A 39 12.90 0.99 10.58
N GLN A 40 11.81 0.39 10.10
CA GLN A 40 11.82 -0.92 9.43
C GLN A 40 12.38 -0.86 8.00
N SER A 41 12.05 0.15 7.20
CA SER A 41 12.60 0.31 5.84
C SER A 41 14.10 0.60 5.84
N GLN A 42 14.68 1.04 6.97
CA GLN A 42 16.12 1.20 7.13
C GLN A 42 16.82 -0.05 7.69
N SER A 43 16.09 -1.08 8.12
CA SER A 43 16.74 -2.30 8.58
C SER A 43 17.27 -3.08 7.38
N GLN A 44 18.59 -3.10 7.27
CA GLN A 44 19.29 -4.01 6.38
C GLN A 44 19.44 -5.34 7.10
N GLU A 45 19.06 -6.43 6.42
CA GLU A 45 19.23 -7.77 6.96
C GLU A 45 20.34 -8.46 6.18
N THR A 46 21.42 -8.82 6.87
CA THR A 46 22.53 -9.56 6.27
C THR A 46 22.36 -11.05 6.58
N LEU A 47 22.26 -11.85 5.54
CA LEU A 47 22.13 -13.29 5.57
C LEU A 47 23.43 -13.95 5.08
N GLY A 48 23.70 -15.18 5.54
CA GLY A 48 24.87 -15.96 5.13
C GLY A 48 26.12 -15.76 5.99
N ASP A 49 27.29 -15.92 5.38
CA ASP A 49 28.60 -16.07 6.04
C ASP A 49 29.25 -14.72 6.44
N ALA A 50 28.46 -13.79 6.98
CA ALA A 50 28.91 -12.42 7.32
C ALA A 50 30.08 -12.37 8.32
N SER A 51 30.30 -13.43 9.11
CA SER A 51 31.39 -13.52 10.09
C SER A 51 32.73 -13.99 9.52
N ARG A 52 32.80 -14.46 8.27
CA ARG A 52 34.06 -14.94 7.65
C ARG A 52 34.88 -13.77 7.13
N ASN A 53 36.20 -13.79 7.33
CA ASN A 53 37.07 -12.73 6.82
C ASN A 53 37.22 -12.76 5.29
N ASP A 54 37.19 -13.96 4.70
CA ASP A 54 37.27 -14.19 3.26
C ASP A 54 35.87 -14.51 2.72
N ARG A 55 35.22 -13.52 2.09
CA ARG A 55 33.87 -13.64 1.56
C ARG A 55 33.59 -12.60 0.46
N VAL A 56 32.45 -12.74 -0.19
CA VAL A 56 31.90 -11.74 -1.10
C VAL A 56 30.64 -11.18 -0.46
N ASP A 57 30.64 -9.89 -0.13
CA ASP A 57 29.43 -9.21 0.35
C ASP A 57 28.58 -8.84 -0.88
N VAL A 58 27.32 -9.23 -0.91
CA VAL A 58 26.36 -8.89 -1.97
C VAL A 58 25.34 -7.94 -1.40
N LEU A 59 25.19 -6.77 -2.01
CA LEU A 59 24.07 -5.88 -1.70
C LEU A 59 22.95 -6.16 -2.70
N PHE A 60 21.82 -6.62 -2.20
CA PHE A 60 20.60 -6.80 -2.97
C PHE A 60 19.59 -5.71 -2.57
N TYR A 61 19.51 -4.68 -3.41
CA TYR A 61 18.67 -3.51 -3.16
C TYR A 61 17.37 -3.59 -3.96
N VAL A 62 16.27 -3.90 -3.30
CA VAL A 62 14.94 -3.94 -3.94
C VAL A 62 14.49 -2.53 -4.27
N GLN A 63 14.19 -2.28 -5.53
CA GLN A 63 13.71 -0.98 -5.99
C GLN A 63 12.19 -0.90 -6.00
N LYS A 64 11.56 -1.95 -6.55
CA LYS A 64 10.12 -1.96 -6.79
C LYS A 64 9.63 -3.40 -6.96
N LEU A 65 8.52 -3.71 -6.31
CA LEU A 65 7.67 -4.85 -6.58
C LEU A 65 6.49 -4.41 -7.46
N ASP A 66 6.28 -5.13 -8.56
CA ASP A 66 5.21 -4.86 -9.51
C ASP A 66 4.23 -6.03 -9.59
N PRO A 67 3.06 -5.93 -8.94
CA PRO A 67 2.03 -6.95 -8.99
C PRO A 67 1.43 -7.20 -10.37
N VAL A 68 1.49 -6.21 -11.28
CA VAL A 68 0.87 -6.31 -12.61
C VAL A 68 1.70 -7.24 -13.50
N THR A 69 3.02 -7.08 -13.47
CA THR A 69 3.95 -7.95 -14.20
C THR A 69 4.39 -9.15 -13.36
N GLN A 70 3.99 -9.23 -12.09
CA GLN A 70 4.44 -10.22 -11.12
C GLN A 70 5.97 -10.31 -11.01
N THR A 71 6.64 -9.15 -10.96
CA THR A 71 8.11 -9.07 -10.89
C THR A 71 8.59 -8.16 -9.78
N LEU A 72 9.68 -8.57 -9.13
CA LEU A 72 10.49 -7.74 -8.25
C LEU A 72 11.71 -7.24 -9.03
N THR A 73 11.88 -5.93 -9.12
CA THR A 73 13.08 -5.29 -9.68
C THR A 73 14.02 -4.87 -8.57
N ALA A 74 15.28 -5.29 -8.68
CA ALA A 74 16.32 -4.99 -7.72
C ALA A 74 17.63 -4.60 -8.40
N GLN A 75 18.54 -4.04 -7.63
CA GLN A 75 19.91 -3.78 -8.00
C GLN A 75 20.86 -4.63 -7.18
N VAL A 76 21.84 -5.21 -7.87
CA VAL A 76 22.82 -6.09 -7.27
C VAL A 76 24.22 -5.55 -7.50
N SER A 77 25.00 -5.47 -6.43
CA SER A 77 26.42 -5.16 -6.45
C SER A 77 27.17 -6.06 -5.49
N VAL A 78 28.46 -6.26 -5.74
CA VAL A 78 29.33 -7.03 -4.86
C VAL A 78 30.42 -6.14 -4.25
N ASP A 79 30.81 -6.47 -3.04
CA ASP A 79 31.90 -5.88 -2.29
C ASP A 79 32.80 -7.02 -1.77
N PRO A 80 33.86 -7.39 -2.51
CA PRO A 80 34.71 -8.51 -2.14
C PRO A 80 35.51 -8.22 -0.86
N LYS A 81 35.76 -9.24 -0.04
CA LYS A 81 36.54 -9.15 1.20
C LYS A 81 37.66 -10.18 1.26
N GLY A 82 38.71 -9.84 2.01
CA GLY A 82 39.85 -10.73 2.26
C GLY A 82 40.50 -11.19 0.95
N ARG A 83 40.69 -12.50 0.78
CA ARG A 83 41.33 -13.10 -0.41
C ARG A 83 40.63 -12.82 -1.75
N PHE A 84 39.38 -12.39 -1.73
CA PHE A 84 38.61 -12.07 -2.94
C PHE A 84 38.78 -10.61 -3.38
N ALA A 85 39.40 -9.76 -2.55
CA ALA A 85 39.65 -8.36 -2.84
C ALA A 85 41.13 -8.11 -3.16
N ASP A 86 41.40 -7.19 -4.08
CA ASP A 86 42.73 -6.65 -4.33
C ASP A 86 43.06 -5.48 -3.38
N ALA A 87 44.22 -4.85 -3.59
CA ALA A 87 44.68 -3.74 -2.74
C ALA A 87 43.78 -2.49 -2.80
N ASP A 88 43.00 -2.33 -3.88
CA ASP A 88 42.08 -1.21 -4.09
C ASP A 88 40.64 -1.55 -3.63
N GLY A 89 40.40 -2.78 -3.16
CA GLY A 89 39.07 -3.27 -2.77
C GLY A 89 38.23 -3.78 -3.94
N PHE A 90 38.81 -3.96 -5.12
CA PHE A 90 38.15 -4.55 -6.28
C PHE A 90 38.32 -6.07 -6.30
N PRO A 91 37.60 -6.81 -7.16
CA PRO A 91 37.76 -8.26 -7.25
C PRO A 91 39.21 -8.63 -7.60
N ALA A 92 39.85 -9.47 -6.76
CA ALA A 92 41.20 -9.97 -7.02
C ALA A 92 41.25 -10.94 -8.22
N LYS A 93 40.15 -11.65 -8.45
CA LYS A 93 39.89 -12.50 -9.60
C LYS A 93 38.47 -12.24 -10.09
N ASP A 94 38.14 -12.74 -11.28
CA ASP A 94 36.76 -12.68 -11.76
C ASP A 94 35.83 -13.37 -10.75
N ILE A 95 34.75 -12.69 -10.39
CA ILE A 95 33.67 -13.20 -9.53
C ILE A 95 32.43 -13.33 -10.40
N VAL A 96 31.83 -14.52 -10.41
CA VAL A 96 30.58 -14.79 -11.10
C VAL A 96 29.51 -15.06 -10.04
N LEU A 97 28.48 -14.20 -10.00
CA LEU A 97 27.34 -14.34 -9.12
C LEU A 97 26.17 -14.93 -9.92
N HIS A 98 25.68 -16.06 -9.48
CA HIS A 98 24.48 -16.71 -9.97
C HIS A 98 23.33 -16.47 -9.01
N GLN A 99 22.15 -16.21 -9.55
CA GLN A 99 20.93 -16.03 -8.78
C GLN A 99 19.69 -16.49 -9.54
N ASP A 100 18.64 -16.81 -8.79
CA ASP A 100 17.33 -17.13 -9.38
C ASP A 100 16.62 -15.84 -9.82
N ALA A 101 16.78 -15.49 -11.10
CA ALA A 101 16.22 -14.30 -11.70
C ALA A 101 15.83 -14.54 -13.16
N VAL A 102 14.75 -13.89 -13.62
CA VAL A 102 14.33 -13.90 -15.03
C VAL A 102 15.23 -12.99 -15.87
N LYS A 103 15.79 -11.95 -15.26
CA LYS A 103 16.78 -11.06 -15.87
C LYS A 103 17.97 -10.89 -14.94
N GLY A 104 19.17 -11.14 -15.46
CA GLY A 104 20.40 -11.02 -14.68
C GLY A 104 20.63 -12.22 -13.75
N ASP A 105 20.26 -13.42 -14.19
CA ASP A 105 20.51 -14.70 -13.52
C ASP A 105 22.01 -14.96 -13.28
N THR A 106 22.87 -14.45 -14.17
CA THR A 106 24.33 -14.52 -14.03
C THR A 106 24.95 -13.14 -14.19
N LEU A 107 25.69 -12.69 -13.18
CA LEU A 107 26.41 -11.41 -13.15
C LEU A 107 27.90 -11.65 -13.02
N THR A 108 28.71 -11.06 -13.91
CA THR A 108 30.17 -11.21 -13.89
C THR A 108 30.85 -9.90 -13.51
N PHE A 109 31.68 -9.97 -12.47
CA PHE A 109 32.50 -8.87 -11.97
C PHE A 109 33.97 -9.16 -12.28
N LYS A 110 34.61 -8.28 -13.06
CA LYS A 110 35.96 -8.51 -13.59
C LYS A 110 37.04 -8.14 -12.58
N ALA A 111 38.14 -8.91 -12.62
CA ALA A 111 39.30 -8.67 -11.79
C ALA A 111 39.87 -7.24 -11.98
N GLY A 112 40.23 -6.58 -10.89
CA GLY A 112 40.81 -5.22 -10.88
C GLY A 112 39.88 -4.13 -11.42
N LYS A 113 38.58 -4.39 -11.52
CA LYS A 113 37.57 -3.41 -11.95
C LYS A 113 36.60 -3.14 -10.81
N ASN A 114 36.25 -1.87 -10.65
CA ASN A 114 35.20 -1.49 -9.71
C ASN A 114 33.90 -2.25 -10.05
N PRO A 115 33.30 -2.98 -9.08
CA PRO A 115 32.04 -3.69 -9.29
C PRO A 115 30.94 -2.78 -9.82
N THR A 116 30.26 -3.21 -10.88
CA THR A 116 29.10 -2.49 -11.43
C THR A 116 27.85 -2.77 -10.63
N ILE A 117 26.88 -1.85 -10.67
CA ILE A 117 25.53 -2.09 -10.17
C ILE A 117 24.72 -2.65 -11.34
N ASN A 118 24.10 -3.81 -11.14
CA ASN A 118 23.35 -4.50 -12.20
C ASN A 118 21.87 -4.59 -11.82
N ASP A 119 20.99 -4.26 -12.76
CA ASP A 119 19.54 -4.41 -12.58
C ASP A 119 19.12 -5.85 -12.83
N VAL A 120 18.34 -6.39 -11.91
CA VAL A 120 17.88 -7.78 -11.91
C VAL A 120 16.38 -7.83 -11.74
N GLN A 121 15.75 -8.85 -12.31
CA GLN A 121 14.30 -9.07 -12.16
C GLN A 121 14.03 -10.49 -11.70
N VAL A 122 13.32 -10.61 -10.58
CA VAL A 122 12.91 -11.88 -9.96
C VAL A 122 11.40 -12.03 -10.12
N LEU A 123 10.92 -13.26 -10.33
CA LEU A 123 9.50 -13.55 -10.46
C LEU A 123 8.84 -13.63 -9.07
N LEU A 124 7.62 -13.13 -8.95
CA LEU A 124 6.80 -13.28 -7.75
C LEU A 124 5.96 -14.57 -7.83
N SER A 125 5.68 -15.18 -6.68
CA SER A 125 4.80 -16.35 -6.53
C SER A 125 3.56 -16.06 -5.67
N ASP A 126 2.54 -16.90 -5.83
CA ASP A 126 1.41 -17.08 -4.90
C ASP A 126 0.57 -15.86 -4.48
N GLY A 127 0.53 -14.79 -5.29
CA GLY A 127 -0.24 -13.59 -4.99
C GLY A 127 -1.30 -13.22 -6.04
N ILE A 128 -2.46 -12.74 -5.56
CA ILE A 128 -3.58 -12.28 -6.37
C ILE A 128 -3.70 -10.76 -6.25
N ILE A 129 -3.47 -10.05 -7.36
CA ILE A 129 -3.48 -8.58 -7.38
C ILE A 129 -4.83 -7.96 -6.99
N THR A 130 -5.94 -8.66 -7.24
CA THR A 130 -7.28 -8.19 -6.87
C THR A 130 -7.57 -8.29 -5.36
N ASP A 131 -6.72 -8.96 -4.58
CA ASP A 131 -6.88 -9.02 -3.12
C ASP A 131 -6.46 -7.71 -2.43
N TYR A 132 -5.98 -6.72 -3.20
CA TYR A 132 -5.65 -5.39 -2.72
C TYR A 132 -6.73 -4.80 -1.79
N PRO A 133 -6.38 -4.22 -0.63
CA PRO A 133 -5.02 -3.98 -0.12
C PRO A 133 -4.44 -5.10 0.75
N PHE A 134 -5.08 -6.28 0.74
CA PHE A 134 -4.67 -7.45 1.54
C PHE A 134 -3.77 -8.41 0.76
N ASP A 135 -3.32 -8.00 -0.43
CA ASP A 135 -2.49 -8.82 -1.29
C ASP A 135 -1.10 -9.05 -0.70
N SER A 136 -0.61 -10.28 -0.88
CA SER A 136 0.73 -10.72 -0.50
C SER A 136 1.32 -11.57 -1.62
N TYR A 137 2.64 -11.50 -1.79
CA TYR A 137 3.37 -12.27 -2.80
C TYR A 137 4.58 -12.95 -2.16
N GLY A 138 4.80 -14.21 -2.51
CA GLY A 138 6.04 -14.91 -2.20
C GLY A 138 7.14 -14.52 -3.18
N VAL A 139 8.38 -14.56 -2.70
CA VAL A 139 9.57 -14.48 -3.54
C VAL A 139 10.60 -15.45 -3.01
N ASP A 140 11.09 -16.30 -3.90
CA ASP A 140 12.18 -17.21 -3.62
C ASP A 140 13.46 -16.64 -4.22
N PHE A 141 14.54 -16.73 -3.44
CA PHE A 141 15.85 -16.29 -3.86
C PHE A 141 16.85 -17.41 -3.64
N ALA A 142 17.75 -17.57 -4.60
CA ALA A 142 18.96 -18.38 -4.46
C ALA A 142 20.14 -17.54 -4.93
N PHE A 143 21.24 -17.56 -4.18
CA PHE A 143 22.49 -16.88 -4.51
C PHE A 143 23.65 -17.86 -4.41
N TYR A 144 24.52 -17.81 -5.39
CA TYR A 144 25.73 -18.62 -5.44
C TYR A 144 26.84 -17.81 -6.13
N ALA A 145 28.06 -17.87 -5.62
CA ALA A 145 29.17 -17.15 -6.23
C ALA A 145 30.38 -18.05 -6.41
N GLU A 146 31.04 -17.85 -7.54
CA GLU A 146 32.29 -18.51 -7.89
C GLU A 146 33.37 -17.46 -8.09
N SER A 147 34.60 -17.79 -7.66
CA SER A 147 35.79 -17.05 -8.04
C SER A 147 36.88 -18.02 -8.48
N ALA A 148 37.32 -17.87 -9.73
CA ALA A 148 38.30 -18.76 -10.36
C ALA A 148 37.97 -20.27 -10.26
N GLY A 149 36.68 -20.62 -10.37
CA GLY A 149 36.19 -22.00 -10.36
C GLY A 149 36.07 -22.61 -8.95
N GLU A 150 36.27 -21.83 -7.89
CA GLU A 150 35.97 -22.23 -6.52
C GLU A 150 34.74 -21.48 -5.99
N THR A 151 33.90 -22.17 -5.23
CA THR A 151 32.78 -21.55 -4.49
C THR A 151 33.30 -20.50 -3.50
N ALA A 152 32.77 -19.28 -3.60
CA ALA A 152 33.08 -18.19 -2.69
C ALA A 152 32.01 -18.08 -1.60
N PRO A 153 32.38 -17.99 -0.30
CA PRO A 153 31.42 -17.69 0.75
C PRO A 153 30.73 -16.35 0.51
N LEU A 154 29.41 -16.31 0.71
CA LEU A 154 28.57 -15.15 0.46
C LEU A 154 27.95 -14.61 1.74
N ALA A 155 27.90 -13.29 1.85
CA ALA A 155 27.01 -12.60 2.79
C ALA A 155 26.12 -11.64 2.00
N VAL A 156 24.82 -11.90 1.96
CA VAL A 156 23.88 -11.12 1.17
C VAL A 156 23.13 -10.18 2.10
N THR A 157 23.26 -8.89 1.85
CA THR A 157 22.55 -7.84 2.57
C THR A 157 21.34 -7.41 1.76
N PHE A 158 20.16 -7.60 2.34
CA PHE A 158 18.88 -7.16 1.79
C PHE A 158 18.55 -5.78 2.29
N ALA A 159 18.23 -4.91 1.34
CA ALA A 159 17.70 -3.59 1.60
C ALA A 159 16.56 -3.33 0.62
N SER A 160 15.51 -2.63 1.07
CA SER A 160 14.39 -2.28 0.22
C SER A 160 14.18 -0.77 0.19
N GLY A 161 14.05 -0.22 -1.02
CA GLY A 161 13.55 1.12 -1.28
C GLY A 161 12.07 1.17 -1.64
N ASP A 162 11.39 0.02 -1.69
CA ASP A 162 9.97 -0.04 -2.02
C ASP A 162 9.13 0.55 -0.86
N THR A 163 8.30 1.54 -1.18
CA THR A 163 7.45 2.23 -0.20
C THR A 163 6.06 1.61 -0.10
N PHE A 164 5.70 0.74 -1.04
CA PHE A 164 4.39 0.09 -1.12
C PHE A 164 4.39 -1.31 -0.53
N PHE A 165 5.53 -1.99 -0.54
CA PHE A 165 5.68 -3.35 -0.02
C PHE A 165 6.76 -3.45 1.05
N ALA A 166 6.40 -4.13 2.14
CA ALA A 166 7.34 -4.61 3.15
C ALA A 166 7.71 -6.07 2.82
N ILE A 167 8.99 -6.40 2.95
CA ILE A 167 9.54 -7.74 2.71
C ILE A 167 9.84 -8.37 4.07
N HIS A 168 9.33 -9.57 4.29
CA HIS A 168 9.50 -10.35 5.51
C HIS A 168 10.19 -11.68 5.17
N PRO A 169 11.49 -11.81 5.44
CA PRO A 169 12.19 -13.09 5.27
C PRO A 169 11.60 -14.15 6.22
N ARG A 170 11.34 -15.37 5.71
CA ARG A 170 10.80 -16.48 6.52
C ARG A 170 11.83 -17.57 6.77
N ASP A 171 12.49 -18.05 5.73
CA ASP A 171 13.33 -19.24 5.78
C ASP A 171 14.66 -18.97 5.10
N THR A 172 15.76 -18.99 5.87
CA THR A 172 17.11 -18.87 5.33
C THR A 172 17.84 -20.19 5.49
N LYS A 173 18.36 -20.74 4.39
CA LYS A 173 19.21 -21.91 4.38
C LYS A 173 20.48 -21.63 3.60
N THR A 174 21.61 -22.00 4.19
CA THR A 174 22.90 -22.03 3.50
C THR A 174 23.33 -23.49 3.41
N ASP A 175 23.41 -24.03 2.21
CA ASP A 175 23.87 -25.40 1.95
C ASP A 175 24.92 -25.39 0.85
N ASP A 176 26.07 -26.02 1.10
CA ASP A 176 27.22 -26.09 0.17
C ASP A 176 27.64 -24.76 -0.52
N GLY A 177 27.46 -23.62 0.18
CA GLY A 177 27.82 -22.28 -0.33
C GLY A 177 26.76 -21.64 -1.23
N VAL A 178 25.60 -22.27 -1.37
CA VAL A 178 24.38 -21.67 -1.94
C VAL A 178 23.55 -21.10 -0.80
N LEU A 179 23.22 -19.81 -0.88
CA LEU A 179 22.28 -19.16 0.03
C LEU A 179 20.91 -19.14 -0.63
N THR A 180 19.97 -19.89 -0.06
CA THR A 180 18.56 -19.87 -0.49
C THR A 180 17.71 -19.31 0.62
N PHE A 181 16.82 -18.38 0.29
CA PHE A 181 15.80 -17.96 1.23
C PHE A 181 14.50 -17.57 0.53
N SER A 182 13.41 -17.70 1.27
CA SER A 182 12.09 -17.27 0.84
C SER A 182 11.65 -16.07 1.66
N ALA A 183 10.98 -15.13 1.01
CA ALA A 183 10.42 -13.94 1.64
C ALA A 183 8.97 -13.73 1.21
N ASP A 184 8.15 -13.27 2.16
CA ASP A 184 6.80 -12.82 1.88
C ASP A 184 6.77 -11.31 1.82
N THR A 185 6.15 -10.80 0.78
CA THR A 185 5.96 -9.38 0.56
C THR A 185 4.50 -9.02 0.76
N SER A 186 4.24 -8.00 1.57
CA SER A 186 2.88 -7.53 1.85
C SER A 186 2.82 -6.02 1.78
N ARG A 187 1.63 -5.45 1.62
CA ARG A 187 1.46 -3.99 1.67
C ARG A 187 1.99 -3.41 2.99
N THR A 188 2.63 -2.25 2.89
CA THR A 188 3.05 -1.49 4.08
C THR A 188 1.83 -1.06 4.89
N VAL A 189 2.01 -0.84 6.19
CA VAL A 189 0.95 -0.47 7.12
C VAL A 189 0.33 0.88 6.72
N GLY A 190 1.14 1.83 6.27
CA GLY A 190 0.73 3.15 5.78
C GLY A 190 -0.13 3.04 4.53
N MET A 191 0.24 2.19 3.57
CA MET A 191 -0.56 1.92 2.37
C MET A 191 -1.89 1.26 2.71
N PHE A 192 -1.84 0.24 3.57
CA PHE A 192 -3.03 -0.44 4.06
C PHE A 192 -4.00 0.53 4.77
N ALA A 193 -3.47 1.35 5.68
CA ALA A 193 -4.24 2.33 6.43
C ALA A 193 -4.86 3.41 5.54
N PHE A 194 -4.11 3.88 4.53
CA PHE A 194 -4.63 4.87 3.57
C PHE A 194 -5.73 4.27 2.69
N ALA A 195 -5.55 3.05 2.18
CA ALA A 195 -6.59 2.35 1.43
C ALA A 195 -7.86 2.15 2.28
N LEU A 196 -7.70 1.73 3.54
CA LEU A 196 -8.81 1.59 4.49
C LEU A 196 -9.51 2.92 4.76
N PHE A 197 -8.77 4.00 4.93
CA PHE A 197 -9.31 5.35 5.09
C PHE A 197 -10.20 5.74 3.89
N ILE A 198 -9.73 5.53 2.66
CA ILE A 198 -10.50 5.84 1.46
C ILE A 198 -11.77 4.99 1.38
N MET A 199 -11.69 3.68 1.68
CA MET A 199 -12.86 2.80 1.74
C MET A 199 -13.90 3.30 2.75
N LEU A 200 -13.47 3.64 3.97
CA LEU A 200 -14.36 4.20 5.00
C LEU A 200 -14.95 5.55 4.59
N PHE A 201 -14.18 6.37 3.89
CA PHE A 201 -14.66 7.66 3.41
C PHE A 201 -15.76 7.51 2.36
N MET A 202 -15.63 6.57 1.41
CA MET A 202 -16.70 6.22 0.47
C MET A 202 -17.98 5.77 1.20
N TRP A 203 -17.83 4.94 2.24
CA TRP A 203 -18.95 4.55 3.10
C TRP A 203 -19.61 5.76 3.77
N CYS A 204 -18.85 6.66 4.37
CA CYS A 204 -19.38 7.89 4.97
C CYS A 204 -20.14 8.76 3.97
N LEU A 205 -19.62 8.94 2.75
CA LEU A 205 -20.29 9.69 1.68
C LEU A 205 -21.60 9.04 1.25
N SER A 206 -21.61 7.71 1.10
CA SER A 206 -22.84 6.98 0.75
C SER A 206 -23.89 7.04 1.86
N ILE A 207 -23.50 6.92 3.13
CA ILE A 207 -24.39 7.11 4.27
C ILE A 207 -24.94 8.54 4.30
N ALA A 208 -24.11 9.55 4.03
CA ALA A 208 -24.57 10.93 3.93
C ALA A 208 -25.63 11.12 2.81
N ALA A 209 -25.46 10.45 1.66
CA ALA A 209 -26.47 10.43 0.59
C ALA A 209 -27.78 9.77 1.05
N VAL A 210 -27.71 8.63 1.75
CA VAL A 210 -28.89 7.93 2.31
C VAL A 210 -29.61 8.82 3.33
N ILE A 211 -28.88 9.50 4.20
CA ILE A 211 -29.45 10.45 5.17
C ILE A 211 -30.15 11.59 4.44
N ALA A 212 -29.49 12.21 3.45
CA ALA A 212 -30.07 13.29 2.66
C ALA A 212 -31.36 12.85 1.92
N ALA A 213 -31.36 11.63 1.35
CA ALA A 213 -32.55 11.06 0.71
C ALA A 213 -33.66 10.80 1.72
N THR A 214 -33.33 10.26 2.90
CA THR A 214 -34.30 9.99 3.96
C THR A 214 -34.99 11.27 4.41
N PHE A 215 -34.25 12.37 4.62
CA PHE A 215 -34.84 13.66 4.97
C PHE A 215 -35.71 14.24 3.83
N ALA A 216 -35.24 14.16 2.59
CA ALA A 216 -36.00 14.64 1.43
C ALA A 216 -37.34 13.88 1.27
N ILE A 217 -37.30 12.56 1.44
CA ILE A 217 -38.47 11.68 1.34
C ILE A 217 -39.41 11.84 2.55
N ALA A 218 -38.88 11.76 3.77
CA ALA A 218 -39.67 11.79 5.00
C ALA A 218 -40.38 13.14 5.20
N GLY A 219 -39.71 14.24 4.85
CA GLY A 219 -40.31 15.58 4.94
C GLY A 219 -41.37 15.87 3.86
N ARG A 220 -41.64 14.93 2.93
CA ARG A 220 -42.56 15.12 1.79
C ARG A 220 -42.30 16.45 1.06
N HIS A 221 -41.04 16.82 0.92
CA HIS A 221 -40.65 18.14 0.43
C HIS A 221 -40.85 18.32 -1.08
N GLY A 222 -41.45 17.36 -1.79
CA GLY A 222 -41.51 17.39 -3.25
C GLY A 222 -40.12 17.19 -3.86
N LEU A 223 -39.87 17.75 -5.05
CA LEU A 223 -38.57 17.69 -5.72
C LEU A 223 -37.58 18.70 -5.12
N LEU A 224 -36.74 18.26 -4.18
CA LEU A 224 -35.65 19.05 -3.63
C LEU A 224 -34.42 19.02 -4.53
N TRP A 225 -34.30 20.02 -5.41
CA TRP A 225 -33.16 20.18 -6.31
C TRP A 225 -31.78 20.12 -5.62
N PRO A 226 -31.56 20.77 -4.45
CA PRO A 226 -30.26 20.69 -3.78
C PRO A 226 -29.84 19.28 -3.39
N SER A 227 -30.77 18.47 -2.88
CA SER A 227 -30.49 17.07 -2.48
C SER A 227 -30.16 16.20 -3.69
N MET A 228 -30.85 16.39 -4.80
CA MET A 228 -30.58 15.67 -6.05
C MET A 228 -29.23 16.04 -6.63
N SER A 229 -28.90 17.34 -6.68
CA SER A 229 -27.60 17.82 -7.15
C SER A 229 -26.45 17.33 -6.25
N PHE A 230 -26.65 17.30 -4.94
CA PHE A 230 -25.67 16.75 -4.01
C PHE A 230 -25.37 15.26 -4.28
N MET A 231 -26.41 14.43 -4.39
CA MET A 231 -26.23 13.00 -4.69
C MET A 231 -25.63 12.78 -6.09
N GLY A 232 -26.04 13.55 -7.09
CA GLY A 232 -25.43 13.53 -8.42
C GLY A 232 -23.95 13.89 -8.38
N ALA A 233 -23.58 14.93 -7.63
CA ALA A 233 -22.18 15.31 -7.45
C ALA A 233 -21.36 14.20 -6.77
N LEU A 234 -21.93 13.49 -5.79
CA LEU A 234 -21.25 12.37 -5.14
C LEU A 234 -20.93 11.23 -6.12
N LEU A 235 -21.83 10.91 -7.06
CA LEU A 235 -21.56 9.87 -8.08
C LEU A 235 -20.33 10.22 -8.93
N PHE A 236 -20.21 11.48 -9.35
CA PHE A 236 -19.04 11.93 -10.11
C PHE A 236 -17.78 12.09 -9.26
N ALA A 237 -17.92 12.38 -7.96
CA ALA A 237 -16.79 12.52 -7.04
C ALA A 237 -16.19 11.18 -6.62
N LEU A 238 -16.98 10.09 -6.62
CA LEU A 238 -16.54 8.79 -6.15
C LEU A 238 -15.49 8.15 -7.08
N VAL A 239 -15.58 8.39 -8.39
CA VAL A 239 -14.62 7.83 -9.37
C VAL A 239 -13.20 8.37 -9.16
N PRO A 240 -12.95 9.70 -9.09
CA PRO A 240 -11.64 10.22 -8.71
C PRO A 240 -11.17 9.71 -7.34
N LEU A 241 -12.09 9.58 -6.37
CA LEU A 241 -11.73 9.10 -5.03
C LEU A 241 -11.27 7.63 -5.06
N ARG A 242 -11.92 6.77 -5.86
CA ARG A 242 -11.49 5.39 -6.11
C ARG A 242 -10.13 5.32 -6.78
N ASN A 243 -9.87 6.22 -7.73
CA ASN A 243 -8.59 6.27 -8.44
C ASN A 243 -7.47 6.91 -7.61
N ALA A 244 -7.78 7.56 -6.49
CA ALA A 244 -6.80 8.09 -5.56
C ALA A 244 -6.26 7.01 -4.60
N VAL A 245 -6.79 5.79 -4.64
CA VAL A 245 -6.27 4.65 -3.88
C VAL A 245 -4.84 4.34 -4.36
N PRO A 246 -3.87 4.22 -3.45
CA PRO A 246 -2.46 4.22 -3.80
C PRO A 246 -2.04 2.86 -4.36
N GLY A 247 -1.12 2.86 -5.31
CA GLY A 247 -0.72 1.66 -6.03
C GLY A 247 -1.63 1.30 -7.21
N SER A 248 -2.66 2.11 -7.50
CA SER A 248 -3.53 1.98 -8.67
C SER A 248 -4.03 0.55 -8.90
N PRO A 249 -4.74 -0.05 -7.93
CA PRO A 249 -5.17 -1.44 -8.03
C PRO A 249 -6.10 -1.65 -9.24
N PRO A 250 -6.03 -2.83 -9.87
CA PRO A 250 -6.86 -3.15 -11.03
C PRO A 250 -8.34 -3.11 -10.66
N ILE A 251 -9.20 -2.90 -11.67
CA ILE A 251 -10.65 -2.98 -11.49
C ILE A 251 -11.02 -4.40 -11.07
N GLY A 252 -11.90 -4.51 -10.07
CA GLY A 252 -12.31 -5.79 -9.49
C GLY A 252 -11.52 -6.18 -8.25
N SER A 253 -10.81 -5.22 -7.63
CA SER A 253 -10.12 -5.46 -6.37
C SER A 253 -11.08 -5.44 -5.17
N VAL A 254 -10.65 -5.91 -3.99
CA VAL A 254 -11.49 -5.91 -2.77
C VAL A 254 -12.01 -4.49 -2.45
N VAL A 255 -11.20 -3.46 -2.66
CA VAL A 255 -11.62 -2.04 -2.55
C VAL A 255 -12.90 -1.73 -3.35
N ASP A 256 -13.03 -2.32 -4.54
CA ASP A 256 -14.16 -2.05 -5.43
C ASP A 256 -15.43 -2.72 -4.91
N PHE A 257 -15.33 -3.99 -4.53
CA PHE A 257 -16.46 -4.78 -4.02
C PHE A 257 -16.89 -4.37 -2.62
N ALA A 258 -15.94 -4.05 -1.74
CA ALA A 258 -16.21 -3.76 -0.33
C ALA A 258 -16.65 -2.31 -0.08
N ALA A 259 -16.27 -1.37 -0.95
CA ALA A 259 -16.58 0.04 -0.76
C ALA A 259 -17.18 0.69 -2.00
N PHE A 260 -16.45 0.73 -3.12
CA PHE A 260 -16.81 1.57 -4.27
C PHE A 260 -18.20 1.21 -4.85
N PHE A 261 -18.44 -0.04 -5.22
CA PHE A 261 -19.70 -0.47 -5.83
C PHE A 261 -20.89 -0.31 -4.88
N ILE A 262 -20.69 -0.61 -3.59
CA ILE A 262 -21.75 -0.47 -2.59
C ILE A 262 -22.08 1.02 -2.39
N ALA A 263 -21.06 1.86 -2.27
CA ALA A 263 -21.24 3.30 -2.11
C ALA A 263 -21.94 3.91 -3.33
N GLU A 264 -21.49 3.58 -4.55
CA GLU A 264 -22.13 4.03 -5.78
C GLU A 264 -23.57 3.54 -5.93
N GLY A 265 -23.84 2.28 -5.57
CA GLY A 265 -25.17 1.70 -5.54
C GLY A 265 -26.10 2.40 -4.54
N LEU A 266 -25.62 2.67 -3.33
CA LEU A 266 -26.38 3.38 -2.29
C LEU A 266 -26.70 4.82 -2.69
N ILE A 267 -25.73 5.54 -3.26
CA ILE A 267 -25.93 6.93 -3.73
C ILE A 267 -26.92 6.95 -4.90
N SER A 268 -26.75 6.05 -5.86
CA SER A 268 -27.64 5.94 -7.03
C SER A 268 -29.07 5.62 -6.62
N LEU A 269 -29.25 4.64 -5.72
CA LEU A 269 -30.56 4.29 -5.20
C LEU A 269 -31.19 5.45 -4.43
N SER A 270 -30.40 6.13 -3.59
CA SER A 270 -30.84 7.32 -2.84
C SER A 270 -31.36 8.42 -3.76
N LEU A 271 -30.65 8.67 -4.88
CA LEU A 271 -31.06 9.64 -5.89
C LEU A 271 -32.35 9.22 -6.59
N ILE A 272 -32.42 7.98 -7.08
CA ILE A 272 -33.60 7.45 -7.79
C ILE A 272 -34.84 7.52 -6.87
N CYS A 273 -34.72 7.04 -5.63
CA CYS A 273 -35.82 7.08 -4.66
C CYS A 273 -36.27 8.51 -4.37
N THR A 274 -35.33 9.45 -4.21
CA THR A 274 -35.65 10.87 -3.97
C THR A 274 -36.42 11.48 -5.14
N VAL A 275 -36.00 11.20 -6.38
CA VAL A 275 -36.69 11.68 -7.59
C VAL A 275 -38.09 11.08 -7.71
N VAL A 276 -38.22 9.76 -7.60
CA VAL A 276 -39.51 9.06 -7.80
C VAL A 276 -40.53 9.46 -6.74
N VAL A 277 -40.13 9.47 -5.46
CA VAL A 277 -41.03 9.86 -4.38
C VAL A 277 -41.32 11.35 -4.41
N GLY A 278 -40.32 12.19 -4.66
CA GLY A 278 -40.49 13.63 -4.81
C GLY A 278 -41.48 14.00 -5.91
N TYR A 279 -41.37 13.35 -7.08
CA TYR A 279 -42.31 13.53 -8.19
C TYR A 279 -43.74 13.11 -7.82
N ARG A 280 -43.92 11.95 -7.16
CA ARG A 280 -45.24 11.50 -6.69
C ARG A 280 -45.87 12.47 -5.69
N VAL A 281 -45.07 13.03 -4.79
CA VAL A 281 -45.53 14.04 -3.83
C VAL A 281 -45.98 15.31 -4.56
N GLU A 282 -45.23 15.75 -5.57
CA GLU A 282 -45.57 16.94 -6.34
C GLU A 282 -46.86 16.76 -7.15
N LEU A 283 -47.07 15.58 -7.74
CA LEU A 283 -48.33 15.25 -8.42
C LEU A 283 -49.53 15.30 -7.47
N ARG A 284 -49.39 14.79 -6.23
CA ARG A 284 -50.47 14.84 -5.23
C ARG A 284 -50.80 16.27 -4.84
N LYS A 285 -49.79 17.11 -4.59
CA LYS A 285 -49.98 18.54 -4.29
C LYS A 285 -50.72 19.25 -5.43
N LYS A 286 -50.39 18.95 -6.69
CA LYS A 286 -51.09 19.52 -7.85
C LYS A 286 -52.54 19.05 -7.94
N ALA A 287 -52.82 17.78 -7.67
CA ALA A 287 -54.18 17.26 -7.66
C ALA A 287 -55.03 17.86 -6.54
N GLU A 288 -54.46 18.02 -5.33
CA GLU A 288 -55.11 18.69 -4.19
C GLU A 288 -55.37 20.17 -4.46
N ALA A 289 -54.48 20.87 -5.18
CA ALA A 289 -54.68 22.27 -5.55
C ALA A 289 -55.72 22.47 -6.67
N ALA A 290 -56.08 21.43 -7.41
CA ALA A 290 -57.04 21.47 -8.50
C ALA A 290 -58.46 21.00 -8.09
N ALA A 291 -58.61 20.45 -6.88
CA ALA A 291 -59.87 20.01 -6.27
C ALA A 291 -60.45 21.11 -5.38
#